data_AF-E8PLH8-F1
#
_entry.id   AF-E8PLH8-F1
#
_cell.length_a   1.000
_cell.length_b   1.000
_cell.length_c   1.000
_cell.angle_alpha   90.00
_cell.angle_beta   90.00
_cell.angle_gamma   90.00
#
_symmetry.space_group_name_H-M   'P 1'
#
loop_
_entity.id
_entity.type
_entity.pdbx_description
1 polymer ?
#
loop_
_entity_poly.entity_id
_entity_poly.type
_entity_poly.pdbx_seq_one_letter_code
_entity_poly.pdbx_strand_id
1 'polypeptide(L)'
;MRPIERDLLRFKEIVRGEVKKRAREFLTREELFGQVEGRLVSIPLPQLELPKIVYGEPLGEDLGLEGPGTESLGPAGHVPVAELELEEFLDLVGEALRLPRLRPKGEGEVTEEAFRYTTIARKGPRGLRHVRRTLKESLKRALITGEYRPEEPLLVPEREDLRYKAPRSKPRPHAQAVVLFALDVSGSMREEELRLVKTLSFWITLWIKRHFPRLERRYLLHDTEAWEVPEEEFFRAREGGGTRLSSALLLAEEILKRYPEAFYNRYLYHFSDGENWQGDTPVALEALRRLLPTLALYGYAQVQGPYGQGRFLEDLKEALGKEEGLAAMEVHGKEDLPLALRRLLGG
;
A
#
# COMPACT_ATOMS: atom_id res chain seq x y z
N MET A 1 4.67 -12.20 -31.70
CA MET A 1 3.56 -11.70 -30.86
C MET A 1 2.32 -11.65 -31.72
N ARG A 2 1.20 -12.21 -31.25
CA ARG A 2 -0.08 -12.13 -31.97
C ARG A 2 -0.59 -10.68 -31.95
N PRO A 3 -1.33 -10.20 -32.97
CA PRO A 3 -1.84 -8.81 -33.00
C PRO A 3 -2.61 -8.41 -31.73
N ILE A 4 -3.41 -9.34 -31.20
CA ILE A 4 -4.20 -9.16 -29.96
C ILE A 4 -3.32 -8.90 -28.73
N GLU A 5 -2.16 -9.55 -28.63
CA GLU A 5 -1.23 -9.36 -27.51
C GLU A 5 -0.61 -7.96 -27.54
N ARG A 6 -0.34 -7.43 -28.75
CA ARG A 6 0.21 -6.09 -28.94
C ARG A 6 -0.80 -5.01 -28.59
N ASP A 7 -2.06 -5.20 -29.00
CA ASP A 7 -3.14 -4.26 -28.70
C ASP A 7 -3.48 -4.26 -27.21
N LEU A 8 -3.47 -5.42 -26.55
CA LEU A 8 -3.64 -5.51 -25.10
C LEU A 8 -2.51 -4.78 -24.34
N LEU A 9 -1.26 -4.93 -24.77
CA LEU A 9 -0.13 -4.21 -24.17
C LEU A 9 -0.27 -2.70 -24.35
N ARG A 10 -0.63 -2.25 -25.56
CA ARG A 10 -0.87 -0.83 -25.85
C ARG A 10 -2.02 -0.27 -25.01
N PHE A 11 -3.10 -1.03 -24.83
CA PHE A 11 -4.20 -0.65 -23.96
C PHE A 11 -3.74 -0.49 -22.51
N LYS A 12 -2.99 -1.47 -21.97
CA LYS A 12 -2.42 -1.36 -20.62
C LYS A 12 -1.50 -0.16 -20.46
N GLU A 13 -0.68 0.16 -21.46
CA GLU A 13 0.17 1.36 -21.45
C GLU A 13 -0.65 2.66 -21.41
N ILE A 14 -1.74 2.74 -22.17
CA ILE A 14 -2.64 3.90 -22.16
C ILE A 14 -3.28 4.05 -20.78
N VAL A 15 -3.85 2.97 -20.22
CA VAL A 15 -4.44 2.97 -18.89
C VAL A 15 -3.42 3.42 -17.85
N ARG A 16 -2.21 2.85 -17.86
CA ARG A 16 -1.12 3.22 -16.95
C ARG A 16 -0.71 4.69 -17.08
N GLY A 17 -0.63 5.20 -18.31
CA GLY A 17 -0.32 6.60 -18.59
C GLY A 17 -1.38 7.54 -18.03
N GLU A 18 -2.66 7.17 -18.17
CA GLU A 18 -3.78 7.95 -17.66
C GLU A 18 -3.83 7.98 -16.13
N VAL A 19 -3.62 6.82 -15.49
CA VAL A 19 -3.54 6.74 -14.02
C VAL A 19 -2.42 7.61 -13.48
N LYS A 20 -1.23 7.59 -14.11
CA LYS A 20 -0.11 8.41 -13.68
C LYS A 20 -0.38 9.91 -13.82
N LYS A 21 -1.05 10.33 -14.90
CA LYS A 21 -1.43 11.75 -15.11
C LYS A 21 -2.43 12.23 -14.07
N ARG A 22 -3.41 11.39 -13.74
CA ARG A 22 -4.54 11.72 -12.86
C ARG A 22 -4.36 11.22 -11.43
N ALA A 23 -3.17 10.74 -11.05
CA ALA A 23 -2.87 10.21 -9.73
C ALA A 23 -3.30 11.16 -8.59
N ARG A 24 -3.10 12.47 -8.79
CA ARG A 24 -3.52 13.50 -7.82
C ARG A 24 -5.04 13.60 -7.68
N GLU A 25 -5.79 13.50 -8.77
CA GLU A 25 -7.26 13.56 -8.75
C GLU A 25 -7.85 12.36 -8.01
N PHE A 26 -7.24 11.18 -8.15
CA PHE A 26 -7.71 9.99 -7.44
C PHE A 26 -7.57 10.13 -5.92
N LEU A 27 -6.53 10.80 -5.43
CA LEU A 27 -6.37 11.05 -3.99
C LEU A 27 -7.50 11.91 -3.41
N THR A 28 -8.05 12.82 -4.22
CA THR A 28 -9.08 13.78 -3.80
C THR A 28 -10.52 13.26 -3.99
N ARG A 29 -10.70 12.15 -4.72
CA ARG A 29 -12.03 11.58 -5.01
C ARG A 29 -12.46 10.61 -3.92
N GLU A 30 -13.56 10.97 -3.27
CA GLU A 30 -14.12 10.21 -2.14
C GLU A 30 -14.83 8.91 -2.57
N GLU A 31 -15.16 8.77 -3.85
CA GLU A 31 -15.85 7.59 -4.40
C GLU A 31 -15.03 6.30 -4.29
N LEU A 32 -13.70 6.42 -4.18
CA LEU A 32 -12.82 5.27 -4.00
C LEU A 32 -13.04 4.59 -2.64
N PHE A 33 -13.48 5.30 -1.59
CA PHE A 33 -13.61 4.75 -0.24
C PHE A 33 -14.61 3.58 -0.13
N GLY A 34 -15.66 3.56 -0.97
CA GLY A 34 -16.70 2.53 -0.94
C GLY A 34 -16.46 1.32 -1.85
N GLN A 35 -15.58 1.42 -2.85
CA GLN A 35 -15.35 0.36 -3.84
C GLN A 35 -14.16 -0.57 -3.51
N VAL A 36 -13.34 -0.24 -2.51
CA VAL A 36 -12.12 -1.02 -2.16
C VAL A 36 -12.43 -2.34 -1.42
N GLU A 37 -13.69 -2.63 -1.10
CA GLU A 37 -14.08 -3.99 -0.69
C GLU A 37 -13.98 -5.00 -1.86
N GLY A 38 -13.98 -4.52 -3.10
CA GLY A 38 -13.59 -5.27 -4.28
C GLY A 38 -12.09 -5.12 -4.53
N ARG A 39 -11.40 -6.22 -4.90
CA ARG A 39 -9.99 -6.19 -5.33
C ARG A 39 -9.74 -5.36 -6.60
N LEU A 40 -10.79 -4.77 -7.18
CA LEU A 40 -10.80 -4.11 -8.47
C LEU A 40 -11.20 -2.64 -8.29
N VAL A 41 -10.41 -1.75 -8.89
CA VAL A 41 -10.63 -0.31 -8.95
C VAL A 41 -11.07 0.04 -10.37
N SER A 42 -12.22 0.70 -10.48
CA SER A 42 -12.81 1.14 -11.75
C SER A 42 -12.30 2.53 -12.13
N ILE A 43 -11.63 2.65 -13.28
CA ILE A 43 -11.03 3.90 -13.75
C ILE A 43 -11.73 4.37 -15.03
N PRO A 44 -12.36 5.56 -15.04
CA PRO A 44 -12.96 6.11 -16.24
C PRO A 44 -11.87 6.56 -17.22
N LEU A 45 -11.93 6.05 -18.46
CA LEU A 45 -11.01 6.41 -19.53
C LEU A 45 -11.52 7.64 -20.29
N PRO A 46 -10.62 8.53 -20.74
CA PRO A 46 -10.99 9.64 -21.61
C PRO A 46 -11.53 9.08 -22.93
N GLN A 47 -12.70 9.54 -23.33
CA GLN A 47 -13.28 9.19 -24.62
C GLN A 47 -12.57 9.97 -25.72
N LEU A 48 -11.99 9.27 -26.69
CA LEU A 48 -11.58 9.89 -27.94
C LEU A 48 -12.84 10.21 -28.73
N GLU A 49 -13.14 11.50 -28.91
CA GLU A 49 -14.15 11.90 -29.89
C GLU A 49 -13.65 11.50 -31.27
N LEU A 50 -14.32 10.51 -31.88
CA LEU A 50 -14.02 10.13 -33.24
C LEU A 50 -14.35 11.33 -34.15
N PRO A 51 -13.43 11.76 -35.02
CA PRO A 51 -13.73 12.84 -35.94
C PRO A 51 -14.91 12.42 -36.81
N LYS A 52 -15.95 13.26 -36.85
CA LYS A 52 -17.06 13.05 -37.77
C LYS A 52 -16.55 13.33 -39.18
N ILE A 53 -16.34 12.27 -39.96
CA ILE A 53 -16.04 12.41 -41.39
C ILE A 53 -17.34 12.82 -42.07
N VAL A 54 -17.45 14.09 -42.42
CA VAL A 54 -18.55 14.61 -43.24
C VAL A 54 -18.06 14.60 -44.69
N TYR A 55 -18.79 13.92 -45.59
CA TYR A 55 -18.52 13.98 -47.03
C TYR A 55 -19.23 15.20 -47.63
N GLY A 56 -18.47 16.22 -48.08
CA GLY A 56 -18.99 17.41 -48.80
C GLY A 56 -17.95 18.50 -49.06
N GLU A 57 -18.18 19.35 -50.09
CA GLU A 57 -17.37 20.54 -50.42
C GLU A 57 -17.51 21.67 -49.37
N PRO A 58 -16.48 22.53 -49.16
CA PRO A 58 -16.46 23.44 -48.03
C PRO A 58 -17.21 24.77 -48.28
N LEU A 59 -17.62 25.38 -47.16
CA LEU A 59 -18.18 26.73 -46.94
C LEU A 59 -19.72 26.89 -47.02
N GLY A 60 -20.28 27.44 -45.94
CA GLY A 60 -21.60 28.05 -45.91
C GLY A 60 -22.17 28.12 -44.50
N GLU A 61 -22.41 29.34 -44.01
CA GLU A 61 -23.16 29.63 -42.78
C GLU A 61 -24.52 28.94 -42.75
N ASP A 62 -24.90 28.58 -41.52
CA ASP A 62 -26.25 28.36 -40.98
C ASP A 62 -27.29 27.64 -41.84
N LEU A 63 -27.73 26.47 -41.36
CA LEU A 63 -29.12 26.15 -41.06
C LEU A 63 -29.24 24.66 -40.75
N GLY A 64 -29.70 24.36 -39.53
CA GLY A 64 -30.01 23.00 -39.10
C GLY A 64 -31.10 22.37 -39.95
N LEU A 65 -30.90 21.12 -40.33
CA LEU A 65 -31.97 20.21 -40.76
C LEU A 65 -31.60 18.79 -40.33
N GLU A 66 -32.48 18.23 -39.51
CA GLU A 66 -32.49 16.84 -39.06
C GLU A 66 -32.53 15.87 -40.24
N GLY A 67 -31.65 14.86 -40.21
CA GLY A 67 -31.70 13.69 -41.08
C GLY A 67 -31.98 12.43 -40.24
N PRO A 68 -32.89 11.54 -40.66
CA PRO A 68 -33.40 10.46 -39.84
C PRO A 68 -32.41 9.31 -39.79
N GLY A 69 -31.71 9.22 -38.67
CA GLY A 69 -30.77 8.15 -38.36
C GLY A 69 -30.41 8.17 -36.88
N THR A 70 -31.35 8.61 -36.04
CA THR A 70 -31.23 8.58 -34.59
C THR A 70 -31.49 7.15 -34.13
N GLU A 71 -30.52 6.26 -34.32
CA GLU A 71 -30.29 5.26 -33.29
C GLU A 71 -30.01 6.05 -32.02
N SER A 72 -31.02 6.05 -31.17
CA SER A 72 -31.05 6.64 -29.86
C SER A 72 -29.94 5.98 -29.06
N LEU A 73 -28.76 6.61 -29.06
CA LEU A 73 -27.85 6.55 -27.93
C LEU A 73 -28.69 7.00 -26.74
N GLY A 74 -29.10 6.02 -25.93
CA GLY A 74 -29.82 6.26 -24.69
C GLY A 74 -29.09 7.27 -23.82
N PRO A 75 -29.79 7.89 -22.86
CA PRO A 75 -29.28 8.98 -22.04
C PRO A 75 -28.30 8.43 -21.00
N ALA A 76 -27.10 8.07 -21.43
CA ALA A 76 -25.91 7.88 -20.62
C ALA A 76 -24.76 7.61 -21.58
N GLY A 77 -23.91 8.62 -21.83
CA GLY A 77 -22.60 8.37 -22.38
C GLY A 77 -21.86 7.45 -21.43
N HIS A 78 -21.86 6.14 -21.72
CA HIS A 78 -21.12 5.17 -20.93
C HIS A 78 -19.64 5.43 -21.16
N VAL A 79 -19.05 6.24 -20.27
CA VAL A 79 -17.61 6.45 -20.22
C VAL A 79 -16.97 5.06 -20.12
N PRO A 80 -16.08 4.66 -21.05
CA PRO A 80 -15.43 3.36 -20.98
C PRO A 80 -14.65 3.27 -19.66
N VAL A 81 -14.96 2.26 -18.85
CA VAL A 81 -14.31 2.01 -17.56
C VAL A 81 -13.31 0.88 -17.73
N ALA A 82 -12.08 1.09 -17.30
CA ALA A 82 -11.09 0.03 -17.15
C ALA A 82 -11.07 -0.45 -15.70
N GLU A 83 -11.08 -1.76 -15.49
CA GLU A 83 -10.88 -2.37 -14.18
C GLU A 83 -9.39 -2.69 -13.99
N LEU A 84 -8.82 -2.23 -12.88
CA LEU A 84 -7.45 -2.52 -12.46
C LEU A 84 -7.45 -3.21 -11.10
N GLU A 85 -6.53 -4.14 -10.88
CA GLU A 85 -6.33 -4.67 -9.54
C GLU A 85 -5.80 -3.57 -8.61
N LEU A 86 -6.28 -3.55 -7.37
CA LEU A 86 -5.88 -2.54 -6.36
C LEU A 86 -4.35 -2.46 -6.21
N GLU A 87 -3.67 -3.61 -6.24
CA GLU A 87 -2.20 -3.65 -6.15
C GLU A 87 -1.51 -2.96 -7.33
N GLU A 88 -1.98 -3.20 -8.56
CA GLU A 88 -1.44 -2.55 -9.76
C GLU A 88 -1.74 -1.04 -9.73
N PHE A 89 -2.95 -0.66 -9.31
CA PHE A 89 -3.32 0.74 -9.15
C PHE A 89 -2.42 1.45 -8.12
N LEU A 90 -2.21 0.85 -6.95
CA LEU A 90 -1.33 1.41 -5.92
C LEU A 90 0.10 1.56 -6.43
N ASP A 91 0.64 0.55 -7.13
CA ASP A 91 1.99 0.64 -7.71
C ASP A 91 2.12 1.83 -8.68
N LEU A 92 1.11 2.07 -9.51
CA LEU A 92 1.08 3.19 -10.46
C LEU A 92 0.99 4.54 -9.77
N VAL A 93 0.11 4.67 -8.76
CA VAL A 93 -0.02 5.89 -7.95
C VAL A 93 1.28 6.16 -7.18
N GLY A 94 1.87 5.11 -6.60
CA GLY A 94 3.14 5.19 -5.89
C GLY A 94 4.29 5.66 -6.77
N GLU A 95 4.36 5.15 -8.01
CA GLU A 95 5.35 5.62 -8.98
C GLU A 95 5.12 7.08 -9.39
N ALA A 96 3.85 7.47 -9.65
CA ALA A 96 3.49 8.83 -10.03
C ALA A 96 3.82 9.86 -8.92
N LEU A 97 3.55 9.50 -7.66
CA LEU A 97 3.79 10.34 -6.50
C LEU A 97 5.19 10.20 -5.91
N ARG A 98 6.01 9.29 -6.46
CA ARG A 98 7.35 8.95 -5.97
C ARG A 98 7.35 8.56 -4.49
N LEU A 99 6.39 7.73 -4.08
CA LEU A 99 6.29 7.24 -2.71
C LEU A 99 7.47 6.32 -2.38
N PRO A 100 8.00 6.40 -1.15
CA PRO A 100 9.11 5.56 -0.73
C PRO A 100 8.67 4.10 -0.60
N ARG A 101 9.58 3.19 -0.94
CA ARG A 101 9.38 1.75 -0.71
C ARG A 101 9.68 1.43 0.75
N LEU A 102 8.67 0.99 1.47
CA LEU A 102 8.82 0.63 2.88
C LEU A 102 9.63 -0.67 3.00
N ARG A 103 10.63 -0.66 3.88
CA ARG A 103 11.49 -1.83 4.14
C ARG A 103 11.16 -2.43 5.51
N PRO A 104 11.18 -3.76 5.63
CA PRO A 104 11.07 -4.39 6.94
C PRO A 104 12.29 -4.05 7.81
N LYS A 105 12.07 -3.67 9.07
CA LYS A 105 13.13 -3.48 10.08
C LYS A 105 13.53 -4.80 10.74
N GLY A 106 12.60 -5.76 10.85
CA GLY A 106 12.81 -7.05 11.51
C GLY A 106 12.89 -8.25 10.56
N GLU A 107 13.28 -9.40 11.12
CA GLU A 107 13.28 -10.67 10.37
C GLU A 107 11.86 -11.09 10.00
N GLY A 108 10.85 -10.71 10.80
CA GLY A 108 9.44 -11.06 10.62
C GLY A 108 9.06 -12.34 11.37
N GLU A 109 7.77 -12.58 11.57
CA GLU A 109 7.31 -13.81 12.21
C GLU A 109 7.31 -14.96 11.19
N VAL A 110 7.75 -16.14 11.61
CA VAL A 110 7.75 -17.35 10.79
C VAL A 110 6.30 -17.85 10.66
N THR A 111 5.64 -17.49 9.57
CA THR A 111 4.20 -17.77 9.44
C THR A 111 3.86 -18.72 8.29
N GLU A 112 4.76 -18.93 7.33
CA GLU A 112 4.50 -19.84 6.21
C GLU A 112 5.69 -20.73 5.84
N GLU A 113 5.39 -22.00 5.61
CA GLU A 113 6.30 -22.97 5.04
C GLU A 113 6.30 -22.86 3.52
N ALA A 114 7.22 -22.08 2.95
CA ALA A 114 7.39 -22.11 1.51
C ALA A 114 8.05 -23.43 1.09
N PHE A 115 7.33 -24.26 0.33
CA PHE A 115 7.86 -25.52 -0.19
C PHE A 115 8.85 -25.25 -1.32
N ARG A 116 10.15 -25.40 -1.05
CA ARG A 116 11.17 -25.49 -2.10
C ARG A 116 11.56 -26.95 -2.31
N TYR A 117 11.38 -27.42 -3.55
CA TYR A 117 11.81 -28.75 -4.01
C TYR A 117 13.34 -28.84 -4.16
N THR A 118 14.06 -28.71 -3.06
CA THR A 118 15.54 -28.68 -3.01
C THR A 118 16.14 -29.95 -2.44
N THR A 119 15.39 -30.70 -1.65
CA THR A 119 15.88 -31.94 -1.03
C THR A 119 15.65 -33.11 -1.99
N ILE A 120 16.36 -34.21 -1.79
CA ILE A 120 16.25 -35.39 -2.63
C ILE A 120 15.79 -36.57 -1.80
N ALA A 121 14.67 -37.15 -2.20
CA ALA A 121 14.14 -38.40 -1.65
C ALA A 121 14.40 -39.56 -2.61
N ARG A 122 14.39 -40.78 -2.07
CA ARG A 122 14.49 -42.03 -2.86
C ARG A 122 13.15 -42.46 -3.47
N LYS A 123 12.04 -41.91 -2.97
CA LYS A 123 10.67 -42.19 -3.45
C LYS A 123 9.94 -40.87 -3.70
N GLY A 124 9.08 -40.85 -4.71
CA GLY A 124 8.28 -39.66 -5.05
C GLY A 124 7.52 -39.80 -6.38
N PRO A 125 6.69 -38.81 -6.73
CA PRO A 125 5.95 -38.79 -7.99
C PRO A 125 6.88 -38.75 -9.20
N ARG A 126 6.51 -39.44 -10.30
CA ARG A 126 7.33 -39.48 -11.53
C ARG A 126 7.67 -38.09 -12.09
N GLY A 127 6.75 -37.13 -11.98
CA GLY A 127 6.96 -35.74 -12.43
C GLY A 127 8.04 -34.97 -11.68
N LEU A 128 8.39 -35.38 -10.44
CA LEU A 128 9.43 -34.75 -9.63
C LEU A 128 10.77 -35.51 -9.68
N ARG A 129 10.93 -36.46 -10.59
CA ARG A 129 12.17 -37.25 -10.72
C ARG A 129 13.35 -36.36 -11.12
N HIS A 130 14.43 -36.42 -10.34
CA HIS A 130 15.68 -35.74 -10.66
C HIS A 130 16.55 -36.61 -11.57
N VAL A 131 16.38 -36.44 -12.89
CA VAL A 131 17.00 -37.28 -13.93
C VAL A 131 18.53 -37.38 -13.78
N ARG A 132 19.26 -36.26 -13.71
CA ARG A 132 20.73 -36.27 -13.60
C ARG A 132 21.25 -37.05 -12.39
N ARG A 133 20.61 -36.92 -11.22
CA ARG A 133 21.03 -37.64 -10.01
C ARG A 133 20.61 -39.10 -10.05
N THR A 134 19.46 -39.41 -10.64
CA THR A 134 19.03 -40.80 -10.86
C THR A 134 20.02 -41.53 -11.77
N LEU A 135 20.42 -40.92 -12.88
CA LEU A 135 21.43 -41.48 -13.78
C LEU A 135 22.80 -41.61 -13.12
N LYS A 136 23.21 -40.63 -12.29
CA LYS A 136 24.48 -40.71 -11.55
C LYS A 136 24.51 -41.88 -10.57
N GLU A 137 23.42 -42.17 -9.88
CA GLU A 137 23.34 -43.29 -8.95
C GLU A 137 23.28 -44.62 -9.70
N SER A 138 22.53 -44.68 -10.81
CA SER A 138 22.53 -45.84 -11.72
C SER A 138 23.91 -46.13 -12.31
N LEU A 139 24.67 -45.10 -12.70
CA LEU A 139 26.05 -45.27 -13.15
C LEU A 139 26.97 -45.80 -12.03
N LYS A 140 26.85 -45.25 -10.81
CA LYS A 140 27.63 -45.76 -9.67
C LYS A 140 27.33 -47.25 -9.42
N ARG A 141 26.05 -47.63 -9.44
CA ARG A 141 25.63 -49.03 -9.29
C ARG A 141 26.25 -49.90 -10.38
N ALA A 142 26.09 -49.52 -11.66
CA ALA A 142 26.60 -50.28 -12.81
C ALA A 142 28.14 -50.43 -12.80
N LEU A 143 28.87 -49.42 -12.31
CA LEU A 143 30.33 -49.51 -12.14
C LEU A 143 30.72 -50.46 -11.00
N ILE A 144 29.96 -50.50 -9.91
CA ILE A 144 30.22 -51.40 -8.76
C ILE A 144 29.88 -52.85 -9.12
N THR A 145 28.79 -53.08 -9.86
CA THR A 145 28.36 -54.42 -10.27
C THR A 145 29.14 -54.97 -11.46
N GLY A 146 29.96 -54.13 -12.12
CA GLY A 146 30.71 -54.51 -13.32
C GLY A 146 29.84 -54.65 -14.59
N GLU A 147 28.59 -54.20 -14.53
CA GLU A 147 27.65 -54.25 -15.65
C GLU A 147 27.88 -53.14 -16.68
N TYR A 148 28.61 -52.09 -16.29
CA TYR A 148 28.87 -50.93 -17.16
C TYR A 148 29.87 -51.26 -18.27
N ARG A 149 29.43 -51.11 -19.53
CA ARG A 149 30.28 -51.27 -20.72
C ARG A 149 30.58 -49.91 -21.34
N PRO A 150 31.85 -49.47 -21.41
CA PRO A 150 32.21 -48.20 -22.03
C PRO A 150 31.85 -48.10 -23.52
N GLU A 151 31.87 -49.23 -24.23
CA GLU A 151 31.61 -49.33 -25.67
C GLU A 151 30.12 -49.19 -26.00
N GLU A 152 29.25 -49.51 -25.03
CA GLU A 152 27.79 -49.39 -25.13
C GLU A 152 27.23 -48.88 -23.79
N PRO A 153 27.26 -47.55 -23.54
CA PRO A 153 26.95 -46.97 -22.23
C PRO A 153 25.43 -46.90 -22.00
N LEU A 154 24.81 -48.06 -21.84
CA LEU A 154 23.40 -48.21 -21.49
C LEU A 154 23.23 -48.20 -19.97
N LEU A 155 22.50 -47.21 -19.45
CA LEU A 155 22.13 -47.13 -18.04
C LEU A 155 20.63 -47.30 -17.89
N VAL A 156 20.22 -48.38 -17.22
CA VAL A 156 18.83 -48.62 -16.85
C VAL A 156 18.69 -48.34 -15.35
N PRO A 157 18.05 -47.23 -14.95
CA PRO A 157 17.86 -46.92 -13.54
C PRO A 157 16.88 -47.91 -12.90
N GLU A 158 17.32 -48.51 -11.79
CA GLU A 158 16.47 -49.37 -10.96
C GLU A 158 15.75 -48.55 -9.89
N ARG A 159 14.82 -49.19 -9.16
CA ARG A 159 14.03 -48.54 -8.10
C ARG A 159 14.90 -47.84 -7.05
N GLU A 160 16.07 -48.39 -6.76
CA GLU A 160 17.01 -47.89 -5.76
C GLU A 160 17.83 -46.69 -6.25
N ASP A 161 17.98 -46.55 -7.56
CA ASP A 161 18.68 -45.44 -8.23
C ASP A 161 17.81 -44.19 -8.31
N LEU A 162 16.48 -44.35 -8.18
CA LEU A 162 15.54 -43.25 -8.34
C LEU A 162 15.77 -42.17 -7.28
N ARG A 163 15.87 -40.94 -7.76
CA ARG A 163 16.00 -39.74 -6.93
C ARG A 163 14.91 -38.76 -7.33
N TYR A 164 14.19 -38.24 -6.35
CA TYR A 164 13.05 -37.34 -6.52
C TYR A 164 13.31 -36.05 -5.78
N LYS A 165 12.88 -34.92 -6.36
CA LYS A 165 12.88 -33.66 -5.63
C LYS A 165 11.80 -33.73 -4.56
N ALA A 166 12.20 -33.64 -3.30
CA ALA A 166 11.33 -33.56 -2.15
C ALA A 166 11.18 -32.09 -1.72
N PRO A 167 9.96 -31.66 -1.37
CA PRO A 167 9.76 -30.36 -0.77
C PRO A 167 10.48 -30.33 0.58
N ARG A 168 11.18 -29.23 0.86
CA ARG A 168 11.61 -28.87 2.21
C ARG A 168 10.90 -27.58 2.55
N SER A 169 10.21 -27.55 3.68
CA SER A 169 9.71 -26.31 4.23
C SER A 169 10.91 -25.45 4.59
N LYS A 170 10.97 -24.24 4.04
CA LYS A 170 11.75 -23.18 4.65
C LYS A 170 10.77 -22.21 5.27
N PRO A 171 10.93 -21.87 6.56
CA PRO A 171 10.18 -20.79 7.14
C PRO A 171 10.51 -19.53 6.34
N ARG A 172 9.49 -18.90 5.75
CA ARG A 172 9.62 -17.54 5.24
C ARG A 172 9.04 -16.62 6.29
N PRO A 173 9.88 -15.79 6.92
CA PRO A 173 9.34 -14.85 7.84
C PRO A 173 8.62 -13.76 7.04
N HIS A 174 7.39 -13.45 7.43
CA HIS A 174 6.66 -12.33 6.86
C HIS A 174 6.89 -11.14 7.78
N ALA A 175 7.39 -10.06 7.19
CA ALA A 175 7.42 -8.78 7.88
C ALA A 175 5.97 -8.33 8.13
N GLN A 176 5.66 -8.06 9.38
CA GLN A 176 4.37 -7.53 9.80
C GLN A 176 4.51 -6.05 10.07
N ALA A 177 3.42 -5.32 9.96
CA ALA A 177 3.38 -3.92 10.36
C ALA A 177 2.22 -3.69 11.32
N VAL A 178 2.40 -2.73 12.22
CA VAL A 178 1.33 -2.15 13.01
C VAL A 178 1.30 -0.66 12.73
N VAL A 179 0.11 -0.14 12.46
CA VAL A 179 -0.11 1.30 12.26
C VAL A 179 -1.08 1.78 13.32
N LEU A 180 -0.64 2.76 14.10
CA LEU A 180 -1.45 3.51 15.04
C LEU A 180 -1.78 4.87 14.43
N PHE A 181 -3.05 5.22 14.42
CA PHE A 181 -3.52 6.56 14.08
C PHE A 181 -4.04 7.23 15.34
N ALA A 182 -3.42 8.34 15.73
CA ALA A 182 -3.91 9.25 16.75
C ALA A 182 -4.53 10.46 16.08
N LEU A 183 -5.80 10.71 16.37
CA LEU A 183 -6.56 11.83 15.85
C LEU A 183 -7.04 12.70 17.01
N ASP A 184 -6.70 13.97 16.90
CA ASP A 184 -7.25 15.02 17.71
C ASP A 184 -8.71 15.28 17.30
N VAL A 185 -9.61 15.20 18.27
CA VAL A 185 -11.04 15.48 18.09
C VAL A 185 -11.46 16.73 18.84
N SER A 186 -10.53 17.63 19.17
CA SER A 186 -10.84 18.90 19.82
C SER A 186 -11.74 19.82 18.98
N GLY A 187 -12.32 20.84 19.62
CA GLY A 187 -13.26 21.77 19.00
C GLY A 187 -12.72 22.57 17.80
N SER A 188 -11.41 22.60 17.60
CA SER A 188 -10.75 23.26 16.47
C SER A 188 -10.64 22.36 15.22
N MET A 189 -10.75 21.05 15.39
CA MET A 189 -10.72 20.05 14.31
C MET A 189 -12.11 19.86 13.70
N ARG A 190 -12.46 20.74 12.75
CA ARG A 190 -13.80 20.73 12.14
C ARG A 190 -13.95 19.63 11.12
N GLU A 191 -15.15 19.54 10.54
CA GLU A 191 -15.51 18.49 9.61
C GLU A 191 -14.58 18.41 8.38
N GLU A 192 -14.09 19.53 7.87
CA GLU A 192 -13.19 19.57 6.71
C GLU A 192 -11.81 19.00 7.04
N GLU A 193 -11.25 19.39 8.17
CA GLU A 193 -9.97 18.91 8.70
C GLU A 193 -10.05 17.41 9.01
N LEU A 194 -11.13 16.97 9.69
CA LEU A 194 -11.37 15.56 9.97
C LEU A 194 -11.50 14.74 8.68
N ARG A 195 -12.18 15.24 7.64
CA ARG A 195 -12.27 14.57 6.33
C ARG A 195 -10.90 14.43 5.67
N LEU A 196 -10.07 15.46 5.75
CA LEU A 196 -8.71 15.42 5.21
C LEU A 196 -7.85 14.36 5.92
N VAL A 197 -7.90 14.30 7.24
CA VAL A 197 -7.17 13.29 8.02
C VAL A 197 -7.66 11.88 7.70
N LYS A 198 -8.98 11.68 7.61
CA LYS A 198 -9.56 10.38 7.23
C LYS A 198 -9.06 9.94 5.86
N THR A 199 -8.98 10.85 4.90
CA THR A 199 -8.41 10.60 3.57
C THR A 199 -6.94 10.19 3.65
N LEU A 200 -6.12 10.93 4.41
CA LEU A 200 -4.70 10.59 4.60
C LEU A 200 -4.52 9.23 5.26
N SER A 201 -5.21 8.97 6.38
CA SER A 201 -5.11 7.71 7.13
C SER A 201 -5.46 6.50 6.26
N PHE A 202 -6.46 6.63 5.40
CA PHE A 202 -6.84 5.61 4.44
C PHE A 202 -5.74 5.33 3.41
N TRP A 203 -5.22 6.38 2.75
CA TRP A 203 -4.16 6.21 1.75
C TRP A 203 -2.86 5.67 2.34
N ILE A 204 -2.48 6.14 3.53
CA ILE A 204 -1.35 5.60 4.30
C ILE A 204 -1.57 4.11 4.57
N THR A 205 -2.77 3.73 5.03
CA THR A 205 -3.13 2.33 5.29
C THR A 205 -2.99 1.49 4.04
N LEU A 206 -3.52 1.94 2.89
CA LEU A 206 -3.41 1.21 1.63
C LEU A 206 -1.95 1.03 1.20
N TRP A 207 -1.13 2.08 1.30
CA TRP A 207 0.28 2.01 0.92
C TRP A 207 1.08 1.08 1.82
N ILE A 208 0.86 1.14 3.14
CA ILE A 208 1.53 0.24 4.08
C ILE A 208 1.06 -1.20 3.84
N LYS A 209 -0.24 -1.43 3.63
CA LYS A 209 -0.79 -2.76 3.33
C LYS A 209 -0.23 -3.34 2.03
N ARG A 210 0.07 -2.50 1.03
CA ARG A 210 0.75 -2.92 -0.21
C ARG A 210 2.13 -3.52 0.06
N HIS A 211 2.87 -2.98 1.04
CA HIS A 211 4.20 -3.47 1.40
C HIS A 211 4.19 -4.56 2.48
N PHE A 212 3.20 -4.52 3.38
CA PHE A 212 3.03 -5.45 4.49
C PHE A 212 1.62 -6.04 4.43
N PRO A 213 1.44 -7.22 3.80
CA PRO A 213 0.11 -7.85 3.68
C PRO A 213 -0.54 -8.15 5.04
N ARG A 214 0.28 -8.38 6.07
CA ARG A 214 -0.14 -8.51 7.47
C ARG A 214 0.04 -7.17 8.18
N LEU A 215 -1.03 -6.38 8.16
CA LEU A 215 -1.08 -5.05 8.76
C LEU A 215 -2.13 -5.02 9.88
N GLU A 216 -1.67 -4.79 11.09
CA GLU A 216 -2.53 -4.49 12.26
C GLU A 216 -2.80 -2.99 12.33
N ARG A 217 -4.05 -2.62 12.61
CA ARG A 217 -4.51 -1.23 12.64
C ARG A 217 -5.11 -0.92 14.00
N ARG A 218 -4.71 0.22 14.56
CA ARG A 218 -5.18 0.70 15.86
C ARG A 218 -5.49 2.19 15.73
N TYR A 219 -6.62 2.58 16.30
CA TYR A 219 -7.12 3.95 16.19
C TYR A 219 -7.27 4.52 17.58
N LEU A 220 -6.78 5.74 17.76
CA LEU A 220 -6.81 6.50 18.97
C LEU A 220 -7.49 7.82 18.67
N LEU A 221 -8.45 8.18 19.51
CA LEU A 221 -8.97 9.53 19.58
C LEU A 221 -8.45 10.16 20.85
N HIS A 222 -8.22 11.47 20.82
CA HIS A 222 -7.92 12.20 22.02
C HIS A 222 -8.50 13.60 22.00
N ASP A 223 -8.83 14.06 23.20
CA ASP A 223 -9.11 15.45 23.52
C ASP A 223 -8.16 15.85 24.68
N THR A 224 -8.68 15.99 25.89
CA THR A 224 -7.98 16.05 27.17
C THR A 224 -7.43 14.70 27.63
N GLU A 225 -8.09 13.61 27.26
CA GLU A 225 -7.67 12.22 27.51
C GLU A 225 -7.66 11.45 26.19
N ALA A 226 -6.94 10.34 26.13
CA ALA A 226 -6.87 9.49 24.95
C ALA A 226 -7.50 8.12 25.21
N TRP A 227 -8.19 7.57 24.21
CA TRP A 227 -8.77 6.24 24.26
C TRP A 227 -8.66 5.51 22.91
N GLU A 228 -8.64 4.18 22.97
CA GLU A 228 -8.63 3.32 21.78
C GLU A 228 -10.06 3.12 21.27
N VAL A 229 -10.25 3.27 19.96
CA VAL A 229 -11.56 3.14 19.29
C VAL A 229 -11.50 2.13 18.14
N PRO A 230 -12.63 1.52 17.76
CA PRO A 230 -12.72 0.77 16.51
C PRO A 230 -12.63 1.69 15.28
N GLU A 231 -12.30 1.09 14.14
CA GLU A 231 -12.16 1.78 12.85
C GLU A 231 -13.40 2.61 12.48
N GLU A 232 -14.60 2.05 12.64
CA GLU A 232 -15.85 2.72 12.31
C GLU A 232 -16.06 4.02 13.12
N GLU A 233 -15.67 4.00 14.40
CA GLU A 233 -15.81 5.15 15.29
C GLU A 233 -14.78 6.23 14.95
N PHE A 234 -13.54 5.85 14.64
CA PHE A 234 -12.52 6.79 14.14
C PHE A 234 -13.00 7.58 12.91
N PHE A 235 -13.62 6.88 11.94
CA PHE A 235 -14.15 7.52 10.73
C PHE A 235 -15.46 8.30 10.95
N ARG A 236 -16.17 8.07 12.06
CA ARG A 236 -17.40 8.79 12.43
C ARG A 236 -17.19 9.87 13.51
N ALA A 237 -15.98 9.96 14.06
CA ALA A 237 -15.62 10.90 15.09
C ALA A 237 -16.00 12.35 14.72
N ARG A 238 -16.42 13.08 15.74
CA ARG A 238 -16.82 14.50 15.69
C ARG A 238 -16.06 15.28 16.75
N GLU A 239 -15.98 16.59 16.54
CA GLU A 239 -15.33 17.53 17.44
C GLU A 239 -15.95 17.57 18.85
N GLY A 240 -15.10 17.73 19.87
CA GLY A 240 -15.45 17.83 21.28
C GLY A 240 -14.22 18.04 22.17
N GLY A 241 -14.31 18.97 23.12
CA GLY A 241 -13.31 19.15 24.18
C GLY A 241 -12.11 20.04 23.83
N GLY A 242 -11.07 19.97 24.66
CA GLY A 242 -9.77 20.64 24.46
C GLY A 242 -8.67 19.65 24.04
N THR A 243 -7.42 20.11 23.93
CA THR A 243 -6.35 19.29 23.33
C THR A 243 -5.19 19.04 24.30
N ARG A 244 -4.87 17.76 24.52
CA ARG A 244 -3.67 17.30 25.23
C ARG A 244 -2.95 16.22 24.42
N LEU A 245 -1.93 16.62 23.69
CA LEU A 245 -1.20 15.75 22.76
C LEU A 245 -0.42 14.62 23.46
N SER A 246 0.09 14.87 24.68
CA SER A 246 0.82 13.84 25.43
C SER A 246 -0.05 12.63 25.76
N SER A 247 -1.36 12.81 25.95
CA SER A 247 -2.28 11.73 26.31
C SER A 247 -2.30 10.63 25.25
N ALA A 248 -2.37 11.02 23.98
CA ALA A 248 -2.36 10.11 22.83
C ALA A 248 -1.02 9.37 22.70
N LEU A 249 0.09 10.08 22.94
CA LEU A 249 1.43 9.51 22.84
C LEU A 249 1.70 8.49 23.95
N LEU A 250 1.28 8.78 25.18
CA LEU A 250 1.41 7.85 26.31
C LEU A 250 0.55 6.60 26.09
N LEU A 251 -0.69 6.77 25.60
CA LEU A 251 -1.53 5.62 25.26
C LEU A 251 -0.92 4.81 24.10
N ALA A 252 -0.39 5.47 23.07
CA ALA A 252 0.30 4.80 21.97
C ALA A 252 1.50 3.98 22.47
N GLU A 253 2.28 4.50 23.42
CA GLU A 253 3.39 3.78 24.07
C GLU A 253 2.91 2.48 24.73
N GLU A 254 1.81 2.51 25.48
CA GLU A 254 1.23 1.31 26.09
C GLU A 254 0.73 0.30 25.03
N ILE A 255 0.07 0.77 23.98
CA ILE A 255 -0.44 -0.10 22.91
C ILE A 255 0.72 -0.78 22.17
N LEU A 256 1.79 -0.04 21.87
CA LEU A 256 2.94 -0.53 21.10
C LEU A 256 3.74 -1.61 21.84
N LYS A 257 3.64 -1.69 23.18
CA LYS A 257 4.21 -2.81 23.96
C LYS A 257 3.66 -4.18 23.52
N ARG A 258 2.42 -4.22 23.01
CA ARG A 258 1.78 -5.45 22.49
C ARG A 258 2.38 -5.94 21.16
N TYR A 259 3.21 -5.12 20.50
CA TYR A 259 3.71 -5.38 19.15
C TYR A 259 5.25 -5.34 19.10
N PRO A 260 5.99 -6.41 19.41
CA PRO A 260 7.46 -6.37 19.49
C PRO A 260 8.15 -5.92 18.18
N GLU A 261 9.15 -5.03 18.28
CA GLU A 261 9.89 -4.46 17.13
C GLU A 261 10.65 -5.50 16.30
N ALA A 262 10.99 -6.65 16.90
CA ALA A 262 11.63 -7.76 16.19
C ALA A 262 10.74 -8.35 15.08
N PHE A 263 9.41 -8.25 15.24
CA PHE A 263 8.42 -8.85 14.34
C PHE A 263 7.58 -7.81 13.60
N TYR A 264 7.36 -6.64 14.21
CA TYR A 264 6.50 -5.58 13.68
C TYR A 264 7.28 -4.32 13.33
N ASN A 265 7.09 -3.84 12.11
CA ASN A 265 7.34 -2.46 11.77
C ASN A 265 6.25 -1.59 12.40
N ARG A 266 6.63 -0.72 13.35
CA ARG A 266 5.70 0.15 14.07
C ARG A 266 5.61 1.51 13.41
N TYR A 267 4.40 1.92 13.02
CA TYR A 267 4.13 3.25 12.51
C TYR A 267 3.16 3.96 13.45
N LEU A 268 3.45 5.21 13.78
CA LEU A 268 2.55 6.05 14.55
C LEU A 268 2.30 7.33 13.76
N TYR A 269 1.05 7.59 13.43
CA TYR A 269 0.62 8.80 12.75
C TYR A 269 -0.25 9.60 13.69
N HIS A 270 0.07 10.88 13.85
CA HIS A 270 -0.63 11.78 14.75
C HIS A 270 -1.10 13.00 13.97
N PHE A 271 -2.40 13.25 14.04
CA PHE A 271 -3.07 14.34 13.35
C PHE A 271 -3.71 15.28 14.35
N SER A 272 -3.35 16.55 14.29
CA SER A 272 -3.87 17.61 15.16
C SER A 272 -3.78 18.95 14.42
N ASP A 273 -4.43 19.99 14.93
CA ASP A 273 -4.23 21.38 14.50
C ASP A 273 -2.99 22.04 15.13
N GLY A 274 -2.36 21.33 16.07
CA GLY A 274 -1.16 21.73 16.81
C GLY A 274 -1.43 22.57 18.04
N GLU A 275 -2.70 22.84 18.39
CA GLU A 275 -3.05 23.47 19.65
C GLU A 275 -2.81 22.47 20.78
N ASN A 276 -2.25 22.94 21.89
CA ASN A 276 -1.94 22.05 23.01
C ASN A 276 -2.11 22.77 24.33
N TRP A 277 -2.52 22.03 25.36
CA TRP A 277 -2.67 22.56 26.70
C TRP A 277 -1.33 23.08 27.25
N GLN A 278 -1.39 24.17 28.03
CA GLN A 278 -0.18 24.76 28.63
C GLN A 278 0.56 23.75 29.52
N GLY A 279 1.85 23.57 29.26
CA GLY A 279 2.71 22.64 30.00
C GLY A 279 2.67 21.20 29.49
N ASP A 280 1.87 20.88 28.48
CA ASP A 280 1.79 19.53 27.92
C ASP A 280 2.91 19.22 26.90
N THR A 281 3.33 20.22 26.12
CA THR A 281 4.35 20.05 25.06
C THR A 281 5.65 19.39 25.56
N PRO A 282 6.24 19.76 26.70
CA PRO A 282 7.43 19.06 27.22
C PRO A 282 7.20 17.57 27.48
N VAL A 283 6.02 17.20 27.99
CA VAL A 283 5.66 15.80 28.28
C VAL A 283 5.49 15.01 26.98
N ALA A 284 4.80 15.61 26.00
CA ALA A 284 4.64 15.03 24.67
C ALA A 284 5.99 14.79 23.97
N LEU A 285 6.91 15.77 24.02
CA LEU A 285 8.24 15.64 23.42
C LEU A 285 9.10 14.59 24.13
N GLU A 286 8.98 14.46 25.46
CA GLU A 286 9.69 13.41 26.20
C GLU A 286 9.16 12.01 25.86
N ALA A 287 7.84 11.83 25.77
CA ALA A 287 7.23 10.58 25.33
C ALA A 287 7.69 10.22 23.90
N LEU A 288 7.73 11.20 22.99
CA LEU A 288 8.22 10.99 21.63
C LEU A 288 9.69 10.59 21.58
N ARG A 289 10.56 11.18 22.42
CA ARG A 289 11.98 10.78 22.50
C ARG A 289 12.15 9.30 22.86
N ARG A 290 11.29 8.77 23.73
CA ARG A 290 11.30 7.35 24.09
C ARG A 290 10.75 6.46 22.98
N LEU A 291 9.69 6.92 22.30
CA LEU A 291 9.01 6.17 21.25
C LEU A 291 9.81 6.09 19.94
N LEU A 292 10.38 7.21 19.48
CA LEU A 292 11.01 7.37 18.17
C LEU A 292 12.00 6.25 17.81
N PRO A 293 12.95 5.85 18.68
CA PRO A 293 13.90 4.78 18.36
C PRO A 293 13.23 3.44 18.03
N THR A 294 12.07 3.19 18.63
CA THR A 294 11.32 1.94 18.47
C THR A 294 10.38 1.96 17.26
N LEU A 295 10.12 3.14 16.69
CA LEU A 295 9.23 3.31 15.55
C LEU A 295 9.99 3.13 14.23
N ALA A 296 9.31 2.60 13.22
CA ALA A 296 9.77 2.68 11.83
C ALA A 296 9.61 4.11 11.31
N LEU A 297 8.51 4.77 11.67
CA LEU A 297 8.24 6.17 11.36
C LEU A 297 7.20 6.74 12.33
N TYR A 298 7.44 7.94 12.82
CA TYR A 298 6.44 8.81 13.42
C TYR A 298 6.08 9.91 12.42
N GLY A 299 4.82 9.90 11.98
CA GLY A 299 4.26 10.90 11.07
C GLY A 299 3.40 11.90 11.83
N TYR A 300 3.76 13.17 11.86
CA TYR A 300 2.92 14.22 12.42
C TYR A 300 2.39 15.13 11.31
N ALA A 301 1.07 15.22 11.17
CA ALA A 301 0.43 16.11 10.20
C ALA A 301 -0.40 17.15 10.95
N GLN A 302 0.05 18.40 10.84
CA GLN A 302 -0.66 19.53 11.40
C GLN A 302 -1.66 20.07 10.40
N VAL A 303 -2.95 19.93 10.67
CA VAL A 303 -4.01 20.38 9.77
C VAL A 303 -4.37 21.81 10.11
N GLN A 304 -4.28 22.72 9.14
CA GLN A 304 -4.52 24.13 9.41
C GLN A 304 -6.00 24.48 9.23
N GLY A 305 -6.61 24.97 10.30
CA GLY A 305 -7.93 25.61 10.25
C GLY A 305 -7.84 27.12 9.96
N PRO A 306 -8.96 27.77 9.61
CA PRO A 306 -8.98 29.19 9.20
C PRO A 306 -8.64 30.21 10.31
N TYR A 307 -8.53 29.82 11.59
CA TYR A 307 -8.45 30.76 12.73
C TYR A 307 -7.12 30.77 13.48
N GLY A 308 -6.12 29.98 13.07
CA GLY A 308 -4.83 30.00 13.73
C GLY A 308 -4.06 28.70 13.57
N GLN A 309 -2.77 28.76 13.91
CA GLN A 309 -1.84 27.65 13.88
C GLN A 309 -1.38 27.37 15.31
N GLY A 310 -1.51 26.13 15.77
CA GLY A 310 -0.85 25.73 17.00
C GLY A 310 0.66 25.55 16.82
N ARG A 311 1.45 25.76 17.88
CA ARG A 311 2.92 25.78 17.81
C ARG A 311 3.60 24.43 17.83
N PHE A 312 2.85 23.35 18.06
CA PHE A 312 3.46 22.05 18.34
C PHE A 312 4.37 21.54 17.21
N LEU A 313 4.05 21.80 15.93
CA LEU A 313 4.93 21.43 14.82
C LEU A 313 6.30 22.11 14.87
N GLU A 314 6.34 23.39 15.26
CA GLU A 314 7.59 24.15 15.40
C GLU A 314 8.41 23.55 16.54
N ASP A 315 7.79 23.37 17.71
CA ASP A 315 8.41 22.76 18.89
C ASP A 315 8.97 21.35 18.58
N LEU A 316 8.21 20.55 17.82
CA LEU A 316 8.59 19.22 17.38
C LEU A 316 9.82 19.24 16.46
N LYS A 317 9.84 20.16 15.48
CA LYS A 317 10.98 20.32 14.56
C LYS A 317 12.23 20.84 15.28
N GLU A 318 12.08 21.78 16.21
CA GLU A 318 13.20 22.30 17.00
C GLU A 318 13.79 21.23 17.92
N ALA A 319 12.93 20.45 18.59
CA ALA A 319 13.37 19.47 19.57
C ALA A 319 13.87 18.16 18.95
N LEU A 320 13.27 17.71 17.84
CA LEU A 320 13.44 16.35 17.30
C LEU A 320 13.64 16.32 15.78
N GLY A 321 13.72 17.46 15.09
CA GLY A 321 13.82 17.52 13.62
C GLY A 321 15.06 16.86 13.00
N LYS A 322 16.06 16.50 13.82
CA LYS A 322 17.27 15.78 13.39
C LYS A 322 17.20 14.27 13.61
N GLU A 323 16.21 13.79 14.35
CA GLU A 323 16.05 12.37 14.65
C GLU A 323 15.58 11.62 13.41
N GLU A 324 16.18 10.46 13.15
CA GLU A 324 15.73 9.58 12.07
C GLU A 324 14.36 8.99 12.39
N GLY A 325 13.49 8.88 11.39
CA GLY A 325 12.15 8.32 11.58
C GLY A 325 11.10 9.33 12.04
N LEU A 326 11.40 10.63 12.10
CA LEU A 326 10.40 11.69 12.22
C LEU A 326 10.04 12.25 10.84
N ALA A 327 8.74 12.26 10.51
CA ALA A 327 8.21 12.95 9.34
C ALA A 327 7.09 13.91 9.80
N ALA A 328 7.30 15.21 9.66
CA ALA A 328 6.33 16.20 10.10
C ALA A 328 6.04 17.25 9.04
N MET A 329 4.77 17.63 8.86
CA MET A 329 4.38 18.70 7.94
C MET A 329 3.01 19.32 8.23
N GLU A 330 2.77 20.45 7.58
CA GLU A 330 1.50 21.17 7.59
C GLU A 330 0.65 20.72 6.39
N VAL A 331 -0.67 20.69 6.59
CA VAL A 331 -1.63 20.35 5.56
C VAL A 331 -2.74 21.40 5.55
N HIS A 332 -2.83 22.17 4.48
CA HIS A 332 -3.79 23.27 4.36
C HIS A 332 -5.06 22.86 3.62
N GLY A 333 -5.01 21.77 2.84
CA GLY A 333 -6.19 21.29 2.11
C GLY A 333 -5.93 20.09 1.23
N LYS A 334 -6.93 19.73 0.42
CA LYS A 334 -6.91 18.54 -0.45
C LYS A 334 -5.75 18.56 -1.46
N GLU A 335 -5.31 19.74 -1.89
CA GLU A 335 -4.18 19.95 -2.81
C GLU A 335 -2.85 19.43 -2.24
N ASP A 336 -2.69 19.45 -0.92
CA ASP A 336 -1.46 19.05 -0.22
C ASP A 336 -1.38 17.55 0.01
N LEU A 337 -2.48 16.80 -0.15
CA LEU A 337 -2.53 15.35 0.07
C LEU A 337 -1.41 14.56 -0.62
N PRO A 338 -1.04 14.83 -1.90
CA PRO A 338 0.03 14.09 -2.56
C PRO A 338 1.40 14.32 -1.90
N LEU A 339 1.67 15.57 -1.48
CA LEU A 339 2.91 15.91 -0.78
C LEU A 339 2.90 15.35 0.64
N ALA A 340 1.74 15.41 1.30
CA ALA A 340 1.49 14.85 2.62
C ALA A 340 1.78 13.36 2.69
N LEU A 341 1.21 12.59 1.77
CA LEU A 341 1.47 11.16 1.70
C LEU A 341 2.96 10.87 1.47
N ARG A 342 3.60 11.59 0.56
CA ARG A 342 5.02 11.37 0.28
C ARG A 342 5.89 11.61 1.52
N ARG A 343 5.71 12.74 2.20
CA ARG A 343 6.48 13.08 3.40
C ARG A 343 6.17 12.16 4.57
N LEU A 344 4.88 11.93 4.86
CA LEU A 344 4.44 11.07 5.95
C LEU A 344 4.80 9.60 5.73
N LEU A 345 5.21 9.18 4.54
CA LEU A 345 5.75 7.84 4.32
C LEU A 345 7.29 7.80 4.36
N GLY A 346 7.95 8.94 4.59
CA GLY A 346 9.41 9.07 4.72
C GLY A 346 10.17 9.35 3.42
N GLY A 347 9.55 10.02 2.43
CA GLY A 347 10.14 10.27 1.10
C GLY A 347 10.28 11.73 0.67
#